data_AF-A0A1H7NKU1-F1
#
_entry.id   AF-A0A1H7NKU1-F1
#
_cell.length_a   1.000
_cell.length_b   1.000
_cell.length_c   1.000
_cell.angle_alpha   90.00
_cell.angle_beta   90.00
_cell.angle_gamma   90.00
#
_symmetry.space_group_name_H-M   'P 1'
#
loop_
_entity.id
_entity.type
_entity.pdbx_description
1 polymer ?
#
loop_
_entity_poly.entity_id
_entity_poly.type
_entity_poly.pdbx_seq_one_letter_code
_entity_poly.pdbx_strand_id
1 'polypeptide(L)'
;MPTTRVLIAVKTYPTLSEKYDELVCTAGFLEDGTWIRIYPIPFRKLSYDKRYSKWQWIELDLVKNTSDFRKESFRPANIDNEIKIVGEIGTKNGWAKRKSIVLKHIRYNMAELIEEAKNPQIGTSLAVFKPQRIIDFVWEESTREWNKQKLDVVYANQAQHSLFDVEETKRIFKVAKKLPYEFSYKFISEDGKERKLMIEDWELGMLYWNCLAAANGNEQVACEKVKEKYFTEWCKKDIYFFLGTTKKFHNVGTNPFIIIGTFYPPKNPQLALTFKMD
;
A
#
# COMPACT_ATOMS: atom_id res chain seq x y z
N MET A 1 5.37 16.86 21.83
CA MET A 1 5.51 17.07 20.36
C MET A 1 4.10 17.28 19.81
N PRO A 2 3.91 18.04 18.72
CA PRO A 2 2.57 18.19 18.15
C PRO A 2 2.09 16.85 17.59
N THR A 3 0.83 16.51 17.86
CA THR A 3 0.16 15.35 17.29
C THR A 3 0.06 15.49 15.78
N THR A 4 0.46 14.46 15.03
CA THR A 4 0.50 14.50 13.57
C THR A 4 -0.82 13.97 13.00
N ARG A 5 -1.44 14.74 12.10
CA ARG A 5 -2.59 14.30 11.31
C ARG A 5 -2.14 13.61 10.04
N VAL A 6 -2.63 12.38 9.83
CA VAL A 6 -2.28 11.56 8.67
C VAL A 6 -3.55 11.04 8.00
N LEU A 7 -3.69 11.33 6.71
CA LEU A 7 -4.73 10.76 5.86
C LEU A 7 -4.25 9.40 5.35
N ILE A 8 -4.90 8.33 5.78
CA ILE A 8 -4.51 6.98 5.38
C ILE A 8 -4.85 6.76 3.91
N ALA A 9 -3.86 6.42 3.10
CA ALA A 9 -4.03 6.17 1.66
C ALA A 9 -3.65 4.74 1.25
N VAL A 10 -2.79 4.09 2.03
CA VAL A 10 -2.22 2.79 1.71
C VAL A 10 -2.17 1.90 2.94
N LYS A 11 -2.56 0.64 2.75
CA LYS A 11 -2.23 -0.48 3.62
C LYS A 11 -1.71 -1.60 2.74
N THR A 12 -0.47 -2.02 2.93
CA THR A 12 0.06 -3.14 2.13
C THR A 12 -0.55 -4.47 2.57
N TYR A 13 -0.63 -5.44 1.67
CA TYR A 13 -0.94 -6.80 2.09
C TYR A 13 0.14 -7.29 3.06
N PRO A 14 -0.19 -8.05 4.11
CA PRO A 14 0.77 -8.28 5.17
C PRO A 14 1.86 -9.23 4.72
N THR A 15 3.06 -8.96 5.19
CA THR A 15 4.23 -9.84 5.00
C THR A 15 4.73 -10.32 6.36
N LEU A 16 5.34 -11.51 6.40
CA LEU A 16 5.93 -12.01 7.63
C LEU A 16 7.24 -11.30 7.96
N SER A 17 7.40 -10.96 9.24
CA SER A 17 8.63 -10.45 9.80
C SER A 17 9.03 -11.21 11.05
N GLU A 18 10.25 -11.73 11.03
CA GLU A 18 10.86 -12.36 12.20
C GLU A 18 10.95 -11.41 13.40
N LYS A 19 10.96 -10.09 13.19
CA LYS A 19 11.11 -9.09 14.26
C LYS A 19 9.79 -8.51 14.78
N TYR A 20 8.73 -8.52 13.97
CA TYR A 20 7.50 -7.77 14.25
C TYR A 20 6.22 -8.58 13.98
N ASP A 21 6.34 -9.90 13.86
CA ASP A 21 5.28 -10.85 13.53
C ASP A 21 4.71 -10.68 12.11
N GLU A 22 3.64 -9.91 11.99
CA GLU A 22 2.93 -9.61 10.75
C GLU A 22 3.01 -8.11 10.48
N LEU A 23 3.61 -7.73 9.35
CA LEU A 23 3.86 -6.34 9.00
C LEU A 23 2.85 -5.84 7.98
N VAL A 24 2.09 -4.81 8.37
CA VAL A 24 1.37 -3.94 7.45
C VAL A 24 2.11 -2.61 7.37
N CYS A 25 2.65 -2.28 6.20
CA CYS A 25 3.14 -0.93 5.97
C CYS A 25 1.92 -0.02 5.77
N THR A 26 1.78 0.99 6.62
CA THR A 26 0.78 2.04 6.43
C THR A 26 1.48 3.27 5.85
N ALA A 27 0.91 3.83 4.79
CA ALA A 27 1.34 5.11 4.25
C ALA A 27 0.13 6.01 4.01
N GLY A 28 0.39 7.31 4.05
CA GLY A 28 -0.63 8.32 3.95
C GLY A 28 -0.06 9.67 3.58
N PHE A 29 -0.92 10.68 3.64
CA PHE A 29 -0.58 12.06 3.35
C PHE A 29 -0.72 12.90 4.60
N LEU A 30 0.17 13.87 4.75
CA LEU A 30 -0.04 15.03 5.60
C LEU A 30 -1.06 15.98 4.94
N GLU A 31 -1.53 16.98 5.68
CA GLU A 31 -2.53 17.95 5.20
C GLU A 31 -2.04 18.75 3.97
N ASP A 32 -0.73 18.95 3.87
CA ASP A 32 -0.09 19.62 2.74
C ASP A 32 0.08 18.71 1.51
N GLY A 33 -0.24 17.41 1.58
CA GLY A 33 -0.04 16.44 0.49
C GLY A 33 1.32 15.77 0.49
N THR A 34 2.18 16.05 1.47
CA THR A 34 3.45 15.35 1.65
C THR A 34 3.22 13.91 2.11
N TRP A 35 3.96 12.96 1.55
CA TRP A 35 3.88 11.56 1.96
C TRP A 35 4.43 11.35 3.38
N ILE A 36 3.81 10.41 4.10
CA ILE A 36 4.31 9.89 5.36
C ILE A 36 4.13 8.37 5.42
N ARG A 37 5.14 7.67 5.92
CA ARG A 37 5.14 6.24 6.20
C ARG A 37 5.17 6.03 7.71
N ILE A 38 4.24 5.24 8.21
CA ILE A 38 4.17 4.89 9.64
C ILE A 38 4.54 3.42 9.76
N TYR A 39 5.70 3.15 10.38
CA TYR A 39 6.24 1.81 10.51
C TYR A 39 7.11 1.64 11.77
N PRO A 40 6.95 0.54 12.53
CA PRO A 40 5.90 -0.47 12.41
C PRO A 40 4.57 0.03 13.00
N ILE A 41 3.45 -0.45 12.49
CA ILE A 41 2.14 -0.31 13.14
C ILE A 41 1.48 -1.68 13.23
N PRO A 42 1.17 -2.20 14.42
CA PRO A 42 0.57 -3.52 14.58
C PRO A 42 -0.94 -3.45 14.29
N PHE A 43 -1.31 -3.00 13.08
CA PHE A 43 -2.69 -2.67 12.70
C PHE A 43 -3.70 -3.77 13.04
N ARG A 44 -3.33 -5.04 12.84
CA ARG A 44 -4.20 -6.19 13.13
C ARG A 44 -4.37 -6.48 14.62
N LYS A 45 -3.44 -6.03 15.47
CA LYS A 45 -3.52 -6.13 16.93
C LYS A 45 -4.28 -4.96 17.55
N LEU A 46 -4.56 -3.90 16.78
CA LEU A 46 -5.44 -2.82 17.23
C LEU A 46 -6.85 -3.36 17.48
N SER A 47 -7.49 -2.86 18.56
CA SER A 47 -8.90 -3.10 18.84
C SER A 47 -9.76 -2.64 17.67
N TYR A 48 -10.93 -3.24 17.49
CA TYR A 48 -11.74 -3.06 16.28
C TYR A 48 -12.08 -1.58 15.99
N ASP A 49 -12.41 -0.83 17.04
CA ASP A 49 -12.67 0.62 17.05
C ASP A 49 -11.46 1.47 16.62
N LYS A 50 -10.24 0.93 16.73
CA LYS A 50 -8.98 1.61 16.38
C LYS A 50 -8.45 1.23 15.00
N ARG A 51 -9.13 0.32 14.29
CA ARG A 51 -8.76 -0.10 12.93
C ARG A 51 -9.25 0.91 11.91
N TYR A 52 -8.39 1.89 11.63
CA TYR A 52 -8.65 2.89 10.59
C TYR A 52 -8.76 2.29 9.17
N SER A 53 -9.56 2.98 8.36
CA SER A 53 -9.84 2.67 6.97
C SER A 53 -9.12 3.62 6.01
N LYS A 54 -9.00 3.21 4.75
CA LYS A 54 -8.48 4.08 3.70
C LYS A 54 -9.36 5.33 3.60
N TRP A 55 -8.73 6.49 3.46
CA TRP A 55 -9.31 7.83 3.43
C TRP A 55 -9.82 8.38 4.76
N GLN A 56 -9.49 7.75 5.88
CA GLN A 56 -9.68 8.33 7.21
C GLN A 56 -8.47 9.16 7.63
N TRP A 57 -8.74 10.26 8.34
CA TRP A 57 -7.74 11.02 9.08
C TRP A 57 -7.53 10.37 10.43
N ILE A 58 -6.26 10.12 10.75
CA ILE A 58 -5.84 9.70 12.08
C ILE A 58 -4.93 10.73 12.71
N GLU A 59 -4.97 10.80 14.03
CA GLU A 59 -4.09 11.60 14.87
C GLU A 59 -3.31 10.69 15.80
N LEU A 60 -1.98 10.85 15.78
CA LEU A 60 -1.06 10.12 16.64
C LEU A 60 0.27 10.87 16.76
N ASP A 61 0.96 10.64 17.88
CA ASP A 61 2.30 11.18 18.09
C ASP A 61 3.32 10.34 17.35
N LEU A 62 4.07 10.97 16.45
CA LEU A 62 5.07 10.32 15.61
C LEU A 62 6.48 10.80 15.95
N VAL A 63 7.42 9.86 15.96
CA VAL A 63 8.85 10.14 16.03
C VAL A 63 9.56 9.57 14.81
N LYS A 64 10.70 10.17 14.46
CA LYS A 64 11.51 9.69 13.34
C LYS A 64 11.93 8.23 13.56
N ASN A 65 11.79 7.39 12.54
CA ASN A 65 12.28 6.02 12.62
C ASN A 65 13.78 5.98 12.27
N THR A 66 14.64 6.04 13.28
CA THR A 66 16.11 6.04 13.10
C THR A 66 16.68 4.77 12.50
N SER A 67 15.92 3.67 12.52
CA SER A 67 16.32 2.41 11.88
C SER A 67 16.01 2.39 10.37
N ASP A 68 15.27 3.36 9.84
CA ASP A 68 14.85 3.44 8.45
C ASP A 68 15.35 4.77 7.83
N PHE A 69 16.26 4.66 6.87
CA PHE A 69 16.92 5.81 6.26
C PHE A 69 15.99 6.64 5.36
N ARG A 70 14.81 6.11 5.02
CA ARG A 70 13.82 6.80 4.18
C ARG A 70 13.24 8.01 4.92
N LYS A 71 13.24 9.16 4.27
CA LYS A 71 12.98 10.47 4.91
C LYS A 71 11.56 10.60 5.44
N GLU A 72 10.61 9.96 4.79
CA GLU A 72 9.19 9.94 5.17
C GLU A 72 8.85 8.84 6.18
N SER A 73 9.83 8.06 6.67
CA SER A 73 9.62 6.98 7.65
C SER A 73 9.58 7.49 9.09
N PHE A 74 8.45 7.26 9.75
CA PHE A 74 8.16 7.58 11.14
C PHE A 74 7.58 6.35 11.84
N ARG A 75 7.55 6.38 13.17
CA ARG A 75 6.91 5.37 14.01
C ARG A 75 6.10 6.05 15.11
N PRO A 76 5.06 5.39 15.66
CA PRO A 76 4.40 5.86 16.87
C PRO A 76 5.43 6.12 17.97
N ALA A 77 5.32 7.25 18.67
CA ALA A 77 6.18 7.60 19.79
C ALA A 77 6.08 6.56 20.92
N ASN A 78 4.86 6.06 21.13
CA ASN A 78 4.56 4.92 21.97
C ASN A 78 3.57 4.02 21.22
N ILE A 79 3.82 2.72 21.21
CA ILE A 79 2.99 1.73 20.50
C ILE A 79 1.63 1.51 21.17
N ASP A 80 1.54 1.82 22.47
CA ASP A 80 0.33 1.74 23.28
C ASP A 80 -0.51 3.03 23.23
N ASN A 81 0.06 4.12 22.70
CA ASN A 81 -0.69 5.38 22.59
C ASN A 81 -1.87 5.23 21.62
N GLU A 82 -2.95 5.92 21.96
CA GLU A 82 -4.19 5.88 21.20
C GLU A 82 -4.02 6.50 19.80
N ILE A 83 -4.45 5.75 18.78
CA ILE A 83 -4.66 6.27 17.43
C ILE A 83 -6.08 6.81 17.37
N LYS A 84 -6.22 8.13 17.20
CA LYS A 84 -7.54 8.77 17.15
C LYS A 84 -8.00 8.90 15.70
N ILE A 85 -9.18 8.37 15.38
CA ILE A 85 -9.81 8.58 14.07
C ILE A 85 -10.60 9.89 14.15
N VAL A 86 -10.17 10.90 13.40
CA VAL A 86 -10.69 12.28 13.52
C VAL A 86 -11.49 12.76 12.30
N GLY A 87 -11.77 11.86 11.36
CA GLY A 87 -12.65 12.14 10.23
C GLY A 87 -12.34 11.29 9.00
N GLU A 88 -13.05 11.55 7.91
CA GLU A 88 -12.80 10.91 6.63
C GLU A 88 -13.03 11.86 5.45
N ILE A 89 -12.41 11.54 4.31
CA ILE A 89 -12.73 12.19 3.04
C ILE A 89 -13.38 11.20 2.08
N GLY A 90 -14.67 11.46 1.80
CA GLY A 90 -15.48 10.64 0.90
C GLY A 90 -15.20 10.86 -0.59
N THR A 91 -16.08 10.28 -1.40
CA THR A 91 -16.03 10.30 -2.87
C THR A 91 -16.92 11.38 -3.51
N LYS A 92 -17.56 12.24 -2.70
CA LYS A 92 -18.43 13.32 -3.17
C LYS A 92 -17.71 14.26 -4.15
N ASN A 93 -18.47 14.89 -5.04
CA ASN A 93 -17.99 15.83 -6.06
C ASN A 93 -16.81 15.26 -6.88
N GLY A 94 -16.98 14.02 -7.36
CA GLY A 94 -15.97 13.34 -8.15
C GLY A 94 -14.63 13.18 -7.42
N TRP A 95 -14.64 13.01 -6.09
CA TRP A 95 -13.47 12.85 -5.22
C TRP A 95 -12.64 14.13 -5.03
N ALA A 96 -13.24 15.32 -5.13
CA ALA A 96 -12.55 16.61 -5.06
C ALA A 96 -11.58 16.73 -3.87
N LYS A 97 -12.03 16.41 -2.65
CA LYS A 97 -11.18 16.47 -1.43
C LYS A 97 -9.96 15.55 -1.52
N ARG A 98 -10.15 14.31 -2.01
CA ARG A 98 -9.03 13.36 -2.21
C ARG A 98 -8.05 13.89 -3.25
N LYS A 99 -8.56 14.37 -4.39
CA LYS A 99 -7.72 14.95 -5.46
C LYS A 99 -6.90 16.14 -4.99
N SER A 100 -7.46 17.02 -4.17
CA SER A 100 -6.76 18.21 -3.64
C SER A 100 -5.52 17.89 -2.79
N ILE A 101 -5.40 16.66 -2.27
CA ILE A 101 -4.26 16.20 -1.48
C ILE A 101 -3.35 15.32 -2.34
N VAL A 102 -3.94 14.30 -2.98
CA VAL A 102 -3.20 13.26 -3.71
C VAL A 102 -2.51 13.79 -4.96
N LEU A 103 -3.11 14.76 -5.66
CA LEU A 103 -2.64 15.21 -6.97
C LEU A 103 -1.67 16.40 -6.89
N LYS A 104 -1.16 16.76 -5.70
CA LYS A 104 -0.23 17.88 -5.53
C LYS A 104 1.16 17.63 -6.12
N HIS A 105 1.64 16.38 -6.05
CA HIS A 105 2.99 16.00 -6.48
C HIS A 105 2.94 14.68 -7.27
N ILE A 106 2.61 14.77 -8.55
CA ILE A 106 2.50 13.62 -9.44
C ILE A 106 3.83 13.41 -10.18
N ARG A 107 4.24 12.14 -10.28
CA ARG A 107 5.36 11.69 -11.10
C ARG A 107 4.85 10.99 -12.35
N TYR A 108 5.51 11.19 -13.49
CA TYR A 108 5.10 10.67 -14.79
C TYR A 108 6.17 9.79 -15.43
N ASN A 109 7.44 10.07 -15.13
CA ASN A 109 8.60 9.35 -15.64
C ASN A 109 9.20 8.41 -14.57
N MET A 110 9.18 7.09 -14.84
CA MET A 110 9.75 6.08 -13.95
C MET A 110 11.28 6.16 -13.86
N ALA A 111 11.98 6.54 -14.92
CA ALA A 111 13.44 6.63 -14.90
C ALA A 111 13.92 7.73 -13.94
N GLU A 112 13.32 8.92 -14.04
CA GLU A 112 13.57 10.03 -13.12
C GLU A 112 13.21 9.65 -11.67
N LEU A 113 12.06 9.02 -11.46
CA LEU A 113 11.65 8.58 -10.12
C LEU A 113 12.63 7.56 -9.51
N ILE A 114 13.19 6.65 -10.31
CA ILE A 114 14.22 5.71 -9.87
C ILE A 114 15.53 6.44 -9.51
N GLU A 115 15.91 7.45 -10.28
CA GLU A 115 17.09 8.28 -10.00
C GLU A 115 16.91 9.09 -8.71
N GLU A 116 15.75 9.74 -8.52
CA GLU A 116 15.40 10.44 -7.28
C GLU A 116 15.46 9.52 -6.05
N ALA A 117 15.00 8.27 -6.19
CA ALA A 117 15.06 7.28 -5.12
C ALA A 117 16.50 6.97 -4.71
N LYS A 118 17.42 6.89 -5.68
CA LYS A 118 18.83 6.55 -5.44
C LYS A 118 19.68 7.75 -5.03
N ASN A 119 19.20 8.96 -5.26
CA ASN A 119 19.89 10.17 -4.88
C ASN A 119 19.85 10.36 -3.35
N PRO A 120 20.99 10.32 -2.63
CA PRO A 120 21.01 10.45 -1.16
C PRO A 120 20.42 11.76 -0.64
N GLN A 121 20.46 12.83 -1.46
CA GLN A 121 19.91 14.14 -1.11
C GLN A 121 18.41 14.23 -1.34
N ILE A 122 17.81 13.33 -2.13
CA ILE A 122 16.36 13.30 -2.39
C ILE A 122 15.76 12.09 -1.66
N GLY A 123 16.07 10.88 -2.10
CA GLY A 123 15.70 9.62 -1.44
C GLY A 123 14.22 9.30 -1.54
N THR A 124 13.57 9.61 -2.67
CA THR A 124 12.12 9.39 -2.86
C THR A 124 11.78 7.90 -2.70
N SER A 125 10.93 7.56 -1.72
CA SER A 125 10.48 6.17 -1.50
C SER A 125 8.97 5.98 -1.46
N LEU A 126 8.20 7.05 -1.59
CA LEU A 126 6.76 7.05 -1.83
C LEU A 126 6.43 8.06 -2.93
N ALA A 127 5.54 7.71 -3.84
CA ALA A 127 5.14 8.60 -4.93
C ALA A 127 3.72 8.35 -5.38
N VAL A 128 3.04 9.41 -5.84
CA VAL A 128 1.87 9.30 -6.69
C VAL A 128 2.38 9.28 -8.12
N PHE A 129 2.10 8.22 -8.86
CA PHE A 129 2.59 8.01 -10.21
C PHE A 129 1.44 7.92 -11.20
N LYS A 130 1.55 8.64 -12.31
CA LYS A 130 0.60 8.59 -13.42
C LYS A 130 1.21 7.81 -14.58
N PRO A 131 0.75 6.59 -14.89
CA PRO A 131 1.18 5.93 -16.11
C PRO A 131 0.68 6.71 -17.34
N GLN A 132 1.52 6.79 -18.38
CA GLN A 132 1.13 7.36 -19.66
C GLN A 132 0.03 6.50 -20.30
N ARG A 133 0.19 5.18 -20.25
CA ARG A 133 -0.79 4.21 -20.75
C ARG A 133 -0.70 2.90 -19.99
N ILE A 134 -1.83 2.33 -19.57
CA ILE A 134 -1.87 0.97 -19.05
C ILE A 134 -2.02 0.00 -20.22
N ILE A 135 -1.19 -1.03 -20.25
CA ILE A 135 -1.17 -2.06 -21.30
C ILE A 135 -2.00 -3.26 -20.86
N ASP A 136 -1.73 -3.78 -19.66
CA ASP A 136 -2.37 -4.99 -19.17
C ASP A 136 -2.34 -5.08 -17.64
N PHE A 137 -3.14 -5.99 -17.11
CA PHE A 137 -3.10 -6.47 -15.74
C PHE A 137 -2.89 -7.98 -15.78
N VAL A 138 -1.82 -8.45 -15.16
CA VAL A 138 -1.37 -9.85 -15.22
C VAL A 138 -1.21 -10.41 -13.82
N TRP A 139 -1.29 -11.73 -13.70
CA TRP A 139 -1.00 -12.45 -12.47
C TRP A 139 -0.13 -13.67 -12.75
N GLU A 140 0.70 -14.04 -11.78
CA GLU A 140 1.59 -15.19 -11.82
C GLU A 140 1.43 -15.98 -10.52
N GLU A 141 1.54 -17.31 -10.57
CA GLU A 141 1.50 -18.13 -9.36
C GLU A 141 2.67 -17.80 -8.43
N SER A 142 2.39 -17.75 -7.13
CA SER A 142 3.38 -17.61 -6.06
C SER A 142 3.19 -18.73 -5.05
N THR A 143 4.18 -18.91 -4.17
CA THR A 143 4.10 -19.95 -3.14
C THR A 143 2.90 -19.70 -2.23
N ARG A 144 2.10 -20.73 -1.99
CA ARG A 144 0.83 -20.65 -1.24
C ARG A 144 1.03 -20.51 0.26
N GLU A 145 2.13 -21.06 0.75
CA GLU A 145 2.47 -21.06 2.16
C GLU A 145 3.55 -20.02 2.47
N TRP A 146 3.47 -19.49 3.67
CA TRP A 146 4.57 -18.71 4.21
C TRP A 146 5.80 -19.59 4.46
N ASN A 147 6.98 -18.96 4.47
CA ASN A 147 8.20 -19.66 4.86
C ASN A 147 8.05 -20.18 6.31
N LYS A 148 8.13 -21.51 6.48
CA LYS A 148 7.89 -22.18 7.77
C LYS A 148 8.81 -21.70 8.88
N GLN A 149 10.11 -21.52 8.59
CA GLN A 149 11.08 -21.04 9.59
C GLN A 149 10.73 -19.64 10.08
N LYS A 150 10.37 -18.73 9.17
CA LYS A 150 9.90 -17.38 9.54
C LYS A 150 8.61 -17.43 10.35
N LEU A 151 7.68 -18.29 9.94
CA LEU A 151 6.39 -18.44 10.60
C LEU A 151 6.56 -18.99 12.03
N ASP A 152 7.45 -19.95 12.25
CA ASP A 152 7.76 -20.50 13.57
C ASP A 152 8.41 -19.44 14.49
N VAL A 153 9.31 -18.59 13.98
CA VAL A 153 9.86 -17.45 14.73
C VAL A 153 8.76 -16.46 15.14
N VAL A 154 7.84 -16.14 14.23
CA VAL A 154 6.70 -15.26 14.51
C VAL A 154 5.82 -15.83 15.62
N TYR A 155 5.48 -17.12 15.56
CA TYR A 155 4.68 -17.75 16.60
C TYR A 155 5.42 -17.83 17.95
N ALA A 156 6.74 -18.07 17.94
CA ALA A 156 7.55 -18.10 19.15
C ALA A 156 7.60 -16.72 19.84
N ASN A 157 7.77 -15.64 19.07
CA ASN A 157 7.73 -14.27 19.61
C ASN A 157 6.36 -13.93 20.21
N GLN A 158 5.28 -14.33 19.54
CA GLN A 158 3.91 -14.09 20.04
C GLN A 158 3.65 -14.83 21.36
N ALA A 159 4.12 -16.07 21.47
CA ALA A 159 3.98 -16.86 22.69
C ALA A 159 4.75 -16.23 23.86
N GLN A 160 5.97 -15.72 23.63
CA GLN A 160 6.77 -15.04 24.66
C GLN A 160 6.11 -13.77 25.23
N HIS A 161 5.26 -13.09 24.43
CA HIS A 161 4.50 -11.91 24.86
C HIS A 161 3.08 -12.24 25.34
N SER A 162 2.70 -13.51 25.37
CA SER A 162 1.40 -13.98 25.82
C SER A 162 1.52 -14.88 27.06
N LEU A 163 0.44 -15.07 27.80
CA LEU A 163 0.40 -16.06 28.89
C LEU A 163 0.22 -17.50 28.36
N PHE A 164 0.14 -17.68 27.04
CA PHE A 164 -0.16 -18.94 26.37
C PHE A 164 1.11 -19.56 25.79
N ASP A 165 1.15 -20.90 25.73
CA ASP A 165 2.24 -21.59 25.04
C ASP A 165 2.17 -21.39 23.51
N VAL A 166 3.18 -21.87 22.79
CA VAL A 166 3.29 -21.69 21.33
C VAL A 166 2.15 -22.39 20.57
N GLU A 167 1.65 -23.52 21.09
CA GLU A 167 0.63 -24.32 20.43
C GLU A 167 -0.77 -23.71 20.59
N GLU A 168 -1.04 -23.13 21.76
CA GLU A 168 -2.25 -22.36 22.06
C GLU A 168 -2.23 -20.99 21.35
N THR A 169 -1.08 -20.33 21.30
CA THR A 169 -0.86 -19.09 20.51
C THR A 169 -1.14 -19.32 19.02
N LYS A 170 -0.71 -20.45 18.44
CA LYS A 170 -1.02 -20.84 17.04
C LYS A 170 -2.52 -21.01 16.78
N ARG A 171 -3.31 -21.40 17.79
CA ARG A 171 -4.77 -21.55 17.67
C ARG A 171 -5.50 -20.21 17.77
N ILE A 172 -5.01 -19.31 18.65
CA ILE A 172 -5.64 -18.02 18.96
C ILE A 172 -5.24 -16.93 17.95
N PHE A 173 -3.96 -16.90 17.53
CA PHE A 173 -3.42 -15.88 16.64
C PHE A 173 -3.15 -16.45 15.25
N LYS A 174 -3.96 -16.06 14.26
CA LYS A 174 -3.78 -16.45 12.86
C LYS A 174 -3.22 -15.28 12.04
N VAL A 175 -2.00 -15.44 11.52
CA VAL A 175 -1.42 -14.55 10.50
C VAL A 175 -2.29 -14.51 9.24
N ALA A 176 -2.18 -13.45 8.41
CA ALA A 176 -2.83 -13.46 7.09
C ALA A 176 -2.42 -14.70 6.29
N LYS A 177 -3.36 -15.27 5.54
CA LYS A 177 -3.01 -16.26 4.51
C LYS A 177 -2.13 -15.58 3.47
N LYS A 178 -1.08 -16.26 3.00
CA LYS A 178 -0.29 -15.75 1.86
C LYS A 178 -1.16 -15.78 0.61
N LEU A 179 -1.07 -14.75 -0.23
CA LEU A 179 -1.73 -14.78 -1.54
C LEU A 179 -1.03 -15.83 -2.43
N PRO A 180 -1.78 -16.70 -3.11
CA PRO A 180 -1.19 -17.68 -4.02
C PRO A 180 -0.79 -17.10 -5.38
N TYR A 181 -0.99 -15.79 -5.59
CA TYR A 181 -0.68 -15.10 -6.84
C TYR A 181 -0.04 -13.74 -6.60
N GLU A 182 0.86 -13.36 -7.50
CA GLU A 182 1.43 -12.02 -7.61
C GLU A 182 0.76 -11.28 -8.75
N PHE A 183 0.05 -10.21 -8.42
CA PHE A 183 -0.66 -9.38 -9.39
C PHE A 183 0.20 -8.18 -9.79
N SER A 184 0.19 -7.82 -11.08
CA SER A 184 1.01 -6.73 -11.63
C SER A 184 0.26 -5.92 -12.67
N TYR A 185 0.55 -4.61 -12.76
CA TYR A 185 0.25 -3.82 -13.95
C TYR A 185 1.43 -3.84 -14.93
N LYS A 186 1.13 -3.95 -16.22
CA LYS A 186 2.02 -3.57 -17.32
C LYS A 186 1.59 -2.21 -17.85
N PHE A 187 2.51 -1.27 -17.99
CA PHE A 187 2.21 0.09 -18.42
C PHE A 187 3.40 0.75 -19.13
N ILE A 188 3.11 1.79 -19.91
CA ILE A 188 4.08 2.72 -20.47
C ILE A 188 4.22 3.92 -19.51
N SER A 189 5.47 4.22 -19.16
CA SER A 189 5.87 5.43 -18.44
C SER A 189 6.16 6.56 -19.43
N GLU A 190 6.21 7.83 -18.99
CA GLU A 190 6.42 8.99 -19.87
C GLU A 190 7.73 8.93 -20.68
N ASP A 191 8.75 8.20 -20.18
CA ASP A 191 9.97 7.86 -20.92
C ASP A 191 9.75 6.88 -22.10
N GLY A 192 8.51 6.54 -22.42
CA GLY A 192 8.11 5.63 -23.50
C GLY A 192 8.39 4.15 -23.22
N LYS A 193 8.95 3.81 -22.05
CA LYS A 193 9.36 2.42 -21.73
C LYS A 193 8.21 1.63 -21.12
N GLU A 194 8.07 0.39 -21.55
CA GLU A 194 7.21 -0.58 -20.90
C GLU A 194 7.79 -1.02 -19.54
N ARG A 195 6.93 -1.06 -18.53
CA ARG A 195 7.24 -1.43 -17.16
C ARG A 195 6.22 -2.44 -16.66
N LYS A 196 6.66 -3.39 -15.83
CA LYS A 196 5.80 -4.30 -15.06
C LYS A 196 6.07 -4.07 -13.58
N LEU A 197 5.05 -3.71 -12.80
CA LEU A 197 5.17 -3.55 -11.34
C LEU A 197 4.14 -4.41 -10.62
N MET A 198 4.63 -5.16 -9.63
CA MET A 198 3.83 -5.93 -8.70
C MET A 198 3.02 -5.01 -7.80
N ILE A 199 1.86 -5.50 -7.36
CA ILE A 199 0.93 -4.81 -6.46
C ILE A 199 0.94 -5.51 -5.08
N GLU A 200 1.44 -4.82 -4.06
CA GLU A 200 1.35 -5.21 -2.66
C GLU A 200 0.31 -4.34 -1.92
N ASP A 201 -0.96 -4.59 -2.18
CA ASP A 201 -2.09 -3.80 -1.65
C ASP A 201 -3.07 -4.70 -0.88
N TRP A 202 -3.46 -4.27 0.32
CA TRP A 202 -4.44 -4.98 1.16
C TRP A 202 -5.78 -5.12 0.46
N GLU A 203 -6.24 -4.06 -0.23
CA GLU A 203 -7.54 -4.07 -0.92
C GLU A 203 -7.57 -5.09 -2.06
N LEU A 204 -6.45 -5.26 -2.77
CA LEU A 204 -6.29 -6.28 -3.80
C LEU A 204 -6.40 -7.69 -3.22
N GLY A 205 -5.65 -7.96 -2.14
CA GLY A 205 -5.67 -9.29 -1.52
C GLY A 205 -7.05 -9.65 -0.99
N MET A 206 -7.74 -8.70 -0.35
CA MET A 206 -9.11 -8.90 0.11
C MET A 206 -10.09 -9.10 -1.05
N LEU A 207 -9.93 -8.38 -2.17
CA LEU A 207 -10.73 -8.60 -3.37
C LEU A 207 -10.55 -10.03 -3.89
N TYR A 208 -9.31 -10.52 -4.00
CA TYR A 208 -9.04 -11.89 -4.42
C TYR A 208 -9.76 -12.92 -3.53
N TRP A 209 -9.62 -12.82 -2.19
CA TRP A 209 -10.27 -13.76 -1.28
C TRP A 209 -11.80 -13.72 -1.37
N ASN A 210 -12.39 -12.54 -1.52
CA ASN A 210 -13.82 -12.39 -1.71
C ASN A 210 -14.28 -13.01 -3.05
N CYS A 211 -13.53 -12.78 -4.13
CA CYS A 211 -13.81 -13.37 -5.43
C CYS A 211 -13.67 -14.90 -5.41
N LEU A 212 -12.67 -15.44 -4.70
CA LEU A 212 -12.46 -16.88 -4.53
C LEU A 212 -13.63 -17.53 -3.78
N ALA A 213 -14.07 -16.93 -2.68
CA ALA A 213 -15.23 -17.39 -1.94
C ALA A 213 -16.50 -17.37 -2.81
N ALA A 214 -16.73 -16.28 -3.54
CA ALA A 214 -17.87 -16.16 -4.46
C ALA A 214 -17.78 -17.07 -5.70
N ALA A 215 -16.60 -17.60 -6.00
CA ALA A 215 -16.36 -18.55 -7.09
C ALA A 215 -16.29 -20.00 -6.60
N ASN A 216 -16.73 -20.29 -5.37
CA ASN A 216 -16.69 -21.62 -4.75
C ASN A 216 -15.29 -22.27 -4.81
N GLY A 217 -14.23 -21.47 -4.61
CA GLY A 217 -12.85 -21.95 -4.62
C GLY A 217 -12.19 -22.04 -5.99
N ASN A 218 -12.86 -21.63 -7.08
CA ASN A 218 -12.23 -21.57 -8.39
C ASN A 218 -11.26 -20.37 -8.49
N GLU A 219 -9.96 -20.66 -8.43
CA GLU A 219 -8.89 -19.65 -8.42
C GLU A 219 -8.80 -18.85 -9.73
N GLN A 220 -8.98 -19.52 -10.88
CA GLN A 220 -8.92 -18.86 -12.18
C GLN A 220 -10.03 -17.80 -12.30
N VAL A 221 -11.26 -18.15 -11.93
CA VAL A 221 -12.40 -17.21 -11.91
C VAL A 221 -12.14 -16.07 -10.94
N ALA A 222 -11.50 -16.34 -9.79
CA ALA A 222 -11.14 -15.30 -8.83
C ALA A 222 -10.14 -14.29 -9.41
N CYS A 223 -9.08 -14.77 -10.05
CA CYS A 223 -8.08 -13.92 -10.71
C CYS A 223 -8.68 -13.10 -11.86
N GLU A 224 -9.56 -13.70 -12.66
CA GLU A 224 -10.28 -13.01 -13.74
C GLU A 224 -11.16 -11.88 -13.21
N LYS A 225 -11.90 -12.10 -12.10
CA LYS A 225 -12.68 -11.04 -11.44
C LYS A 225 -11.82 -9.93 -10.86
N VAL A 226 -10.64 -10.25 -10.32
CA VAL A 226 -9.67 -9.24 -9.88
C VAL A 226 -9.22 -8.40 -11.08
N LYS A 227 -8.88 -9.03 -12.21
CA LYS A 227 -8.52 -8.35 -13.46
C LYS A 227 -9.65 -7.50 -14.00
N GLU A 228 -10.89 -8.00 -14.01
CA GLU A 228 -12.06 -7.23 -14.42
C GLU A 228 -12.16 -5.91 -13.63
N LYS A 229 -11.95 -5.98 -12.31
CA LYS A 229 -12.01 -4.79 -11.44
C LYS A 229 -10.87 -3.82 -11.72
N TYR A 230 -9.62 -4.29 -11.65
CA TYR A 230 -8.43 -3.45 -11.72
C TYR A 230 -8.15 -2.96 -13.15
N PHE A 231 -8.46 -3.76 -14.16
CA PHE A 231 -8.19 -3.44 -15.55
C PHE A 231 -9.44 -2.89 -16.24
N THR A 232 -10.47 -3.73 -16.40
CA THR A 232 -11.64 -3.39 -17.22
C THR A 232 -12.44 -2.22 -16.65
N GLU A 233 -12.64 -2.15 -15.33
CA GLU A 233 -13.37 -1.06 -14.70
C GLU A 233 -12.48 0.15 -14.39
N TRP A 234 -11.36 -0.03 -13.68
CA TRP A 234 -10.61 1.11 -13.15
C TRP A 234 -9.76 1.81 -14.20
N CYS A 235 -9.31 1.14 -15.26
CA CYS A 235 -8.59 1.82 -16.35
C CYS A 235 -9.50 2.73 -17.19
N LYS A 236 -10.84 2.61 -17.07
CA LYS A 236 -11.79 3.58 -17.66
C LYS A 236 -11.78 4.91 -16.91
N LYS A 237 -11.30 4.94 -15.66
CA LYS A 237 -11.22 6.11 -14.79
C LYS A 237 -9.87 6.82 -14.94
N ASP A 238 -9.64 7.88 -14.16
CA ASP A 238 -8.37 8.58 -14.14
C ASP A 238 -7.44 7.92 -13.10
N ILE A 239 -6.82 6.81 -13.49
CA ILE A 239 -6.03 5.98 -12.57
C ILE A 239 -4.61 6.51 -12.34
N TYR A 240 -4.16 6.43 -11.09
CA TYR A 240 -2.83 6.72 -10.57
C TYR A 240 -2.40 5.55 -9.68
N PHE A 241 -1.10 5.32 -9.62
CA PHE A 241 -0.48 4.34 -8.74
C PHE A 241 0.10 5.05 -7.51
N PHE A 242 -0.11 4.47 -6.34
CA PHE A 242 0.71 4.77 -5.18
C PHE A 242 1.88 3.82 -5.21
N LEU A 243 3.07 4.37 -5.43
CA LEU A 243 4.30 3.61 -5.48
C LEU A 243 5.02 3.71 -4.14
N GLY A 244 5.63 2.61 -3.74
CA GLY A 244 6.52 2.57 -2.59
C GLY A 244 7.71 1.66 -2.81
N THR A 245 8.81 1.95 -2.13
CA THR A 245 9.98 1.07 -2.16
C THR A 245 9.99 0.11 -0.99
N THR A 246 10.59 -1.06 -1.19
CA THR A 246 11.00 -1.93 -0.09
C THR A 246 12.35 -1.45 0.47
N LYS A 247 12.52 -1.52 1.79
CA LYS A 247 13.76 -1.07 2.44
C LYS A 247 14.99 -1.82 1.90
N LYS A 248 14.86 -3.13 1.68
CA LYS A 248 15.92 -4.01 1.20
C LYS A 248 16.46 -3.59 -0.17
N PHE A 249 15.57 -3.22 -1.09
CA PHE A 249 15.94 -2.96 -2.49
C PHE A 249 16.06 -1.47 -2.83
N HIS A 250 15.74 -0.56 -1.91
CA HIS A 250 15.70 0.88 -2.24
C HIS A 250 17.02 1.42 -2.84
N ASN A 251 18.17 1.10 -2.25
CA ASN A 251 19.47 1.60 -2.74
C ASN A 251 20.16 0.69 -3.78
N VAL A 252 19.75 -0.57 -3.87
CA VAL A 252 20.47 -1.59 -4.66
C VAL A 252 19.69 -2.11 -5.86
N GLY A 253 18.36 -1.95 -5.84
CA GLY A 253 17.48 -2.41 -6.90
C GLY A 253 17.64 -1.59 -8.17
N THR A 254 17.56 -2.24 -9.33
CA THR A 254 17.47 -1.56 -10.62
C THR A 254 16.23 -0.67 -10.65
N ASN A 255 15.09 -1.21 -10.22
CA ASN A 255 13.88 -0.48 -9.86
C ASN A 255 13.45 -0.88 -8.44
N PRO A 256 13.43 0.06 -7.48
CA PRO A 256 13.06 -0.25 -6.10
C PRO A 256 11.56 -0.19 -5.84
N PHE A 257 10.75 0.28 -6.80
CA PHE A 257 9.32 0.56 -6.59
C PHE A 257 8.43 -0.64 -6.89
N ILE A 258 7.39 -0.74 -6.07
CA ILE A 258 6.21 -1.59 -6.26
C ILE A 258 4.95 -0.72 -6.12
N ILE A 259 3.83 -1.20 -6.65
CA ILE A 259 2.54 -0.55 -6.45
C ILE A 259 2.02 -0.99 -5.06
N ILE A 260 1.80 -0.04 -4.18
CA ILE A 260 1.28 -0.27 -2.82
C ILE A 260 -0.17 0.18 -2.67
N GLY A 261 -0.77 0.69 -3.74
CA GLY A 261 -2.18 1.06 -3.81
C GLY A 261 -2.51 1.73 -5.12
N THR A 262 -3.81 1.88 -5.40
CA THR A 262 -4.31 2.60 -6.57
C THR A 262 -5.25 3.72 -6.16
N PHE A 263 -5.27 4.77 -6.99
CA PHE A 263 -6.18 5.92 -6.88
C PHE A 263 -6.83 6.16 -8.24
N TYR A 264 -8.15 6.01 -8.30
CA TYR A 264 -8.90 5.98 -9.57
C TYR A 264 -10.11 6.92 -9.54
N PRO A 265 -9.94 8.23 -9.32
CA PRO A 265 -11.04 9.18 -9.38
C PRO A 265 -11.75 9.13 -10.75
N PRO A 266 -13.04 9.47 -10.82
CA PRO A 266 -13.71 9.71 -12.09
C PRO A 266 -12.94 10.73 -12.94
N LYS A 267 -12.89 10.50 -14.25
CA LYS A 267 -12.32 11.47 -15.21
C LYS A 267 -13.09 12.78 -15.09
N ASN A 268 -12.38 13.90 -15.07
CA ASN A 268 -13.01 15.21 -14.99
C ASN A 268 -13.39 15.67 -16.41
N PRO A 269 -14.67 15.84 -16.76
CA PRO A 269 -15.06 16.21 -18.13
C PRO A 269 -14.49 17.56 -18.57
N GLN A 270 -14.32 18.50 -17.63
CA GLN A 270 -13.86 19.87 -17.91
C GLN A 270 -12.38 20.01 -18.25
N LEU A 271 -11.50 19.12 -17.79
CA LEU A 271 -10.06 19.17 -18.13
C LEU A 271 -9.76 18.64 -19.54
N ALA A 272 -10.67 17.86 -20.13
CA ALA A 272 -10.51 17.35 -21.49
C ALA A 272 -10.75 18.41 -22.58
N LEU A 273 -11.39 19.53 -22.24
CA LEU A 273 -11.68 20.64 -23.16
C LEU A 273 -10.51 21.62 -23.27
N THR A 274 -9.70 21.79 -22.22
CA THR A 274 -8.57 22.72 -22.22
C THR A 274 -7.37 22.25 -23.03
N PHE A 275 -7.14 20.94 -23.15
CA PHE A 275 -6.04 20.37 -23.96
C PHE A 275 -6.35 20.22 -25.47
N LYS A 276 -7.56 20.58 -25.91
CA LYS A 276 -7.96 20.55 -27.33
C LYS A 276 -8.04 21.94 -27.96
N MET A 277 -7.61 22.97 -27.24
CA MET A 277 -7.53 24.35 -27.72
C MET A 277 -6.10 24.84 -27.59
N ASP A 278 -5.18 24.21 -28.32
CA ASP A 278 -3.87 24.74 -28.71
C ASP A 278 -3.48 24.14 -30.07
#